data_AF-A0A2E0J8X4-F1
#
_entry.id   AF-A0A2E0J8X4-F1
#
_cell.length_a   1.000
_cell.length_b   1.000
_cell.length_c   1.000
_cell.angle_alpha   90.00
_cell.angle_beta   90.00
_cell.angle_gamma   90.00
#
_symmetry.space_group_name_H-M   'P 1'
#
loop_
_entity.id
_entity.type
_entity.pdbx_description
1 polymer ?
#
loop_
_entity_poly.entity_id
_entity_poly.type
_entity_poly.pdbx_seq_one_letter_code
_entity_poly.pdbx_strand_id
1 'polypeptide(L)'
;MSFETTALRQQDVAPRGKLTLAQTVGFVSVTLFISTEVAAASAASIWGLSGLLHLQAVGEIILSAIIGVPALYAMVRCGQLAFAAETDPENN
;
A
#
# COMPACT_ATOMS: atom_id res chain seq x y z
N MET A 1 -9.64 -17.63 -46.14
CA MET A 1 -9.43 -18.23 -44.79
C MET A 1 -8.01 -17.89 -44.34
N SER A 2 -7.85 -17.56 -43.04
CA SER A 2 -6.57 -17.33 -42.32
C SER A 2 -5.93 -15.94 -42.40
N PHE A 3 -6.46 -14.98 -41.61
CA PHE A 3 -5.68 -13.82 -41.14
C PHE A 3 -5.87 -13.47 -39.64
N GLU A 4 -6.56 -14.31 -38.85
CA GLU A 4 -6.87 -13.98 -37.44
C GLU A 4 -6.05 -14.72 -36.38
N THR A 5 -5.04 -15.52 -36.75
CA THR A 5 -4.33 -16.36 -35.76
C THR A 5 -3.00 -15.79 -35.28
N THR A 6 -2.53 -14.65 -35.80
CA THR A 6 -1.17 -14.15 -35.50
C THR A 6 -1.10 -13.18 -34.30
N ALA A 7 -2.22 -12.81 -33.70
CA ALA A 7 -2.25 -11.89 -32.55
C ALA A 7 -2.10 -12.58 -31.17
N LEU A 8 -1.86 -13.90 -31.13
CA LEU A 8 -1.76 -14.69 -29.89
C LEU A 8 -0.33 -15.13 -29.54
N ARG A 9 0.70 -14.39 -29.97
CA ARG A 9 2.09 -14.77 -29.66
C ARG A 9 2.97 -13.55 -29.40
N GLN A 10 2.78 -12.93 -28.25
CA GLN A 10 3.86 -12.41 -27.39
C GLN A 10 3.24 -11.78 -26.15
N GLN A 11 2.66 -12.61 -25.28
CA GLN A 11 2.88 -12.35 -23.87
C GLN A 11 4.35 -12.72 -23.64
N ASP A 12 5.23 -11.75 -23.86
CA ASP A 12 6.62 -11.85 -23.46
C ASP A 12 6.59 -12.15 -21.97
N VAL A 13 6.95 -13.38 -21.63
CA VAL A 13 7.19 -13.79 -20.25
C VAL A 13 8.45 -13.04 -19.86
N ALA A 14 8.27 -11.79 -19.42
CA ALA A 14 9.37 -10.96 -18.96
C ALA A 14 10.17 -11.80 -17.95
N PRO A 15 11.49 -11.98 -18.16
CA PRO A 15 12.28 -12.75 -17.22
C PRO A 15 12.09 -12.09 -15.86
N ARG A 16 11.72 -12.88 -14.84
CA ARG A 16 11.63 -12.44 -13.45
C ARG A 16 12.95 -11.79 -13.05
N GLY A 17 13.07 -10.48 -13.27
CA GLY A 17 14.24 -9.69 -12.97
C GLY A 17 14.51 -9.83 -11.49
N LYS A 18 15.75 -10.14 -11.13
CA LYS A 18 16.16 -10.16 -9.72
C LYS A 18 15.93 -8.74 -9.20
N LEU A 19 15.13 -8.60 -8.13
CA LEU A 19 14.95 -7.33 -7.43
C LEU A 19 16.31 -6.71 -7.16
N THR A 20 16.56 -5.56 -7.78
CA THR A 20 17.78 -4.81 -7.53
C THR A 20 17.74 -4.20 -6.14
N LEU A 21 18.91 -3.92 -5.58
CA LEU A 21 19.00 -3.24 -4.29
C LEU A 21 18.35 -1.85 -4.35
N ALA A 22 18.48 -1.15 -5.48
CA ALA A 22 17.86 0.15 -5.71
C ALA A 22 16.32 0.06 -5.64
N GLN A 23 15.70 -0.90 -6.34
CA GLN A 23 14.25 -1.14 -6.29
C GLN A 23 13.78 -1.45 -4.87
N THR A 24 14.54 -2.28 -4.15
CA THR A 24 14.21 -2.64 -2.76
C THR A 24 14.22 -1.42 -1.84
N VAL A 25 15.24 -0.57 -1.94
CA VAL A 25 15.30 0.67 -1.18
C VAL A 25 14.17 1.63 -1.59
N GLY A 26 13.85 1.70 -2.89
CA GLY A 26 12.78 2.54 -3.44
C GLY A 26 11.43 2.23 -2.81
N PHE A 27 10.91 1.00 -3.01
CA PHE A 27 9.57 0.70 -2.48
C PHE A 27 9.53 0.71 -0.95
N VAL A 28 10.59 0.28 -0.25
CA VAL A 28 10.63 0.32 1.23
C VAL A 28 10.55 1.75 1.73
N SER A 29 11.31 2.67 1.12
CA SER A 29 11.31 4.08 1.51
C SER A 29 9.94 4.72 1.32
N VAL A 30 9.31 4.53 0.15
CA VAL A 30 7.97 5.06 -0.14
C VAL A 30 6.93 4.46 0.81
N THR A 31 6.99 3.15 1.05
CA THR A 31 6.08 2.45 1.97
C THR A 31 6.19 3.00 3.38
N LEU A 32 7.41 3.19 3.89
CA LEU A 32 7.65 3.72 5.23
C LEU A 32 7.20 5.18 5.36
N PHE A 33 7.49 6.00 4.35
CA PHE A 33 7.07 7.40 4.32
C PHE A 33 5.54 7.51 4.42
N ILE A 34 4.81 6.85 3.51
CA ILE A 34 3.34 6.90 3.52
C ILE A 34 2.77 6.25 4.78
N SER A 35 3.33 5.13 5.25
CA SER A 35 2.84 4.48 6.47
C SER A 35 3.00 5.37 7.70
N THR A 36 4.07 6.16 7.77
CA THR A 36 4.28 7.10 8.87
C THR A 36 3.23 8.22 8.86
N GLU A 37 2.94 8.80 7.70
CA GLU A 37 1.90 9.82 7.55
C GLU A 37 0.52 9.28 7.94
N VAL A 38 0.17 8.07 7.48
CA VAL A 38 -1.10 7.42 7.83
C VAL A 38 -1.17 7.11 9.33
N ALA A 39 -0.06 6.67 9.94
CA ALA A 39 0.01 6.41 11.38
C ALA A 39 -0.16 7.70 12.19
N ALA A 40 0.53 8.78 11.80
CA ALA A 40 0.43 10.06 12.47
C ALA A 40 -0.99 10.64 12.36
N ALA A 41 -1.57 10.64 11.15
CA ALA A 41 -2.91 11.15 10.92
C ALA A 41 -3.98 10.34 11.69
N SER A 42 -3.89 9.02 11.69
CA SER A 42 -4.81 8.16 12.45
C SER A 42 -4.68 8.37 13.96
N ALA A 43 -3.47 8.42 14.50
CA ALA A 43 -3.24 8.68 15.92
C ALA A 43 -3.77 10.07 16.35
N ALA A 44 -3.47 11.11 15.57
CA ALA A 44 -3.96 12.46 15.82
C ALA A 44 -5.51 12.52 15.76
N SER A 45 -6.12 11.81 14.82
CA SER A 45 -7.58 11.72 14.70
C SER A 45 -8.23 11.03 15.90
N ILE A 46 -7.69 9.89 16.32
CA ILE A 46 -8.18 9.15 17.49
C ILE A 46 -8.07 10.01 18.74
N TRP A 47 -6.89 10.60 18.97
CA TRP A 47 -6.66 11.48 20.12
C TRP A 47 -7.61 12.69 20.13
N GLY A 48 -7.72 13.39 18.99
CA GLY A 48 -8.57 14.57 18.86
C GLY A 48 -10.06 14.26 19.05
N LEU A 49 -10.55 13.18 18.44
CA LEU A 49 -11.95 12.77 18.56
C LEU A 49 -12.29 12.19 19.93
N SER A 50 -11.38 11.41 20.53
CA SER A 50 -11.54 10.88 21.89
C SER A 50 -11.67 12.01 22.90
N GLY A 51 -10.78 13.00 22.83
CA GLY A 51 -10.83 14.20 23.67
C GLY A 51 -12.08 15.04 23.44
N LEU A 52 -12.48 15.25 22.18
CA LEU A 52 -13.66 16.07 21.84
C LEU A 52 -14.97 15.45 22.32
N LEU A 53 -15.13 14.14 22.13
CA LEU A 53 -16.35 13.41 22.46
C LEU A 53 -16.39 12.92 23.92
N HIS A 54 -15.34 13.17 24.70
CA HIS A 54 -15.18 12.71 26.08
C HIS A 54 -15.42 11.19 26.20
N LEU A 55 -14.85 10.43 25.26
CA LEU A 55 -15.05 8.98 25.21
C LEU A 55 -14.45 8.31 26.45
N GLN A 56 -15.23 7.40 27.04
CA GLN A 56 -14.72 6.45 28.03
C GLN A 56 -13.96 5.32 27.31
N ALA A 57 -13.20 4.51 28.05
CA ALA A 57 -12.29 3.50 27.50
C ALA A 57 -12.91 2.60 26.40
N VAL A 58 -14.17 2.16 26.56
CA VAL A 58 -14.86 1.33 25.54
C VAL A 58 -15.07 2.10 24.23
N GLY A 59 -15.47 3.37 24.31
CA GLY A 59 -15.66 4.22 23.13
C GLY A 59 -14.35 4.50 22.41
N GLU A 60 -13.27 4.70 23.16
CA GLU A 60 -11.93 4.90 22.60
C GLU A 60 -11.39 3.64 21.89
N ILE A 61 -11.65 2.44 22.44
CA ILE A 61 -11.32 1.17 21.79
C ILE A 61 -12.08 1.02 20.47
N ILE A 62 -13.38 1.30 20.47
CA ILE A 62 -14.22 1.21 19.27
C ILE A 62 -13.74 2.20 18.21
N LEU A 63 -13.49 3.46 18.61
CA LEU A 63 -12.98 4.49 17.71
C LEU A 63 -11.62 4.10 17.12
N SER A 64 -10.72 3.58 17.95
CA SER A 64 -9.41 3.09 17.53
C SER A 64 -9.52 1.93 16.55
N ALA A 65 -10.49 1.03 16.72
CA ALA A 65 -10.74 -0.04 15.77
C ALA A 65 -11.30 0.50 14.44
N ILE A 66 -12.25 1.43 14.48
CA ILE A 66 -12.87 2.04 13.29
C ILE A 66 -11.85 2.79 12.45
N ILE A 67 -10.91 3.50 13.06
CA ILE A 67 -9.89 4.28 12.34
C ILE A 67 -8.64 3.42 12.05
N GLY A 68 -8.18 2.67 13.05
CA GLY A 68 -6.93 1.92 12.99
C GLY A 68 -6.97 0.74 12.03
N VAL A 69 -8.08 -0.01 11.95
CA VAL A 69 -8.16 -1.16 11.03
C VAL A 69 -8.06 -0.71 9.56
N PRO A 70 -8.83 0.30 9.08
CA PRO A 70 -8.65 0.84 7.74
C PRO A 70 -7.25 1.45 7.52
N ALA A 71 -6.66 2.10 8.52
CA ALA A 71 -5.31 2.65 8.42
C ALA A 71 -4.26 1.55 8.19
N LEU A 72 -4.31 0.47 8.97
CA LEU A 72 -3.43 -0.70 8.78
C LEU A 72 -3.62 -1.33 7.40
N TYR A 73 -4.88 -1.48 6.96
CA TYR A 73 -5.16 -1.96 5.61
C TYR A 73 -4.53 -1.06 4.54
N ALA A 74 -4.68 0.26 4.66
CA ALA A 74 -4.10 1.22 3.72
C ALA A 74 -2.57 1.13 3.67
N MET A 75 -1.89 0.95 4.82
CA MET A 75 -0.44 0.76 4.87
C MET A 75 0.00 -0.51 4.13
N VAL A 76 -0.69 -1.63 4.35
CA VAL A 76 -0.40 -2.90 3.65
C VAL A 76 -0.62 -2.75 2.14
N ARG A 77 -1.72 -2.10 1.74
CA ARG A 77 -2.02 -1.85 0.31
C ARG A 77 -0.99 -0.92 -0.33
N CYS A 78 -0.53 0.10 0.40
CA CYS A 78 0.52 0.99 -0.08
C CYS A 78 1.81 0.20 -0.37
N GLY A 79 2.24 -0.67 0.54
CA GLY A 79 3.42 -1.52 0.31
C GLY A 79 3.27 -2.44 -0.89
N GLN A 80 2.08 -3.03 -1.08
CA GLN A 80 1.79 -3.86 -2.25
C GLN A 80 1.85 -3.07 -3.56
N LEU A 81 1.30 -1.85 -3.57
CA LEU A 81 1.33 -0.98 -4.75
C LEU A 81 2.73 -0.48 -5.06
N ALA A 82 3.50 -0.09 -4.04
CA ALA A 82 4.88 0.34 -4.21
C ALA A 82 5.76 -0.80 -4.76
N PHE A 83 5.57 -2.02 -4.24
CA PHE A 83 6.26 -3.20 -4.76
C PHE A 83 5.85 -3.53 -6.20
N ALA A 84 4.55 -3.43 -6.53
CA ALA A 84 4.06 -3.64 -7.88
C ALA A 84 4.65 -2.62 -8.87
N ALA A 85 4.79 -1.36 -8.46
CA ALA A 85 5.39 -0.30 -9.28
C ALA A 85 6.88 -0.55 -9.58
N GLU A 86 7.65 -1.05 -8.60
CA GLU A 86 9.06 -1.40 -8.84
C GLU A 86 9.23 -2.68 -9.68
N THR A 87 8.21 -3.53 -9.75
CA THR A 87 8.24 -4.82 -10.47
C THR A 87 7.51 -4.81 -11.81
N ASP A 88 7.00 -3.65 -12.24
CA ASP A 88 6.34 -3.48 -13.52
C ASP A 88 7.33 -3.69 -14.68
N PRO A 89 7.00 -4.52 -15.70
CA PRO A 89 7.82 -4.70 -16.89
C PRO A 89 8.08 -3.41 -17.68
N GLU A 90 7.28 -2.36 -17.55
CA GLU A 90 7.58 -1.05 -18.16
C GLU A 90 8.72 -0.29 -17.45
N ASN A 91 9.08 -0.70 -16.23
CA ASN A 91 10.07 -0.04 -15.38
C ASN A 91 11.42 -0.79 -15.29
N ASN A 92 11.61 -1.87 -16.08
CA ASN A 92 12.84 -2.66 -16.19
C ASN A 92 13.29 -2.82 -17.65
#